data_AF-A0A3N1B2C1-F1
#
_entry.id   AF-A0A3N1B2C1-F1
#
_cell.length_a   1.000
_cell.length_b   1.000
_cell.length_c   1.000
_cell.angle_alpha   90.00
_cell.angle_beta   90.00
_cell.angle_gamma   90.00
#
_symmetry.space_group_name_H-M   'P 1'
#
loop_
_entity.id
_entity.type
_entity.pdbx_description
1 polymer ?
#
loop_
_entity_poly.entity_id
_entity_poly.type
_entity_poly.pdbx_seq_one_letter_code
_entity_poly.pdbx_strand_id
1 'polypeptide(L)'
;MMAKGYDNHLKWNEQAMFKADLMNARDRWRGVAPEAFAAKLRQEGVREEDILELVDWLKKAQAGRRLVPERAYRDNIFSPPPEARTGRPGRHSRDW
;
A
#
# COMPACT_ATOMS: atom_id res chain seq x y z
N MET A 1 20.91 -21.36 -1.05
CA MET A 1 20.98 -20.58 -2.31
C MET A 1 20.39 -19.21 -2.03
N MET A 2 21.20 -18.16 -2.02
CA MET A 2 20.76 -16.77 -1.87
C MET A 2 20.82 -16.13 -3.26
N ALA A 3 19.67 -15.82 -3.83
CA ALA A 3 19.60 -15.23 -5.16
C ALA A 3 20.06 -13.77 -5.09
N LYS A 4 21.24 -13.53 -5.67
CA LYS A 4 21.77 -12.23 -6.08
C LYS A 4 20.71 -11.43 -6.86
N GLY A 5 20.46 -10.20 -6.42
CA GLY A 5 20.22 -9.05 -7.32
C GLY A 5 19.15 -9.20 -8.39
N TYR A 6 17.93 -9.57 -8.04
CA TYR A 6 16.80 -8.99 -8.76
C TYR A 6 16.61 -7.59 -8.22
N ASP A 7 16.51 -6.60 -9.11
CA ASP A 7 16.04 -5.25 -8.81
C ASP A 7 14.79 -5.35 -7.92
N ASN A 8 14.99 -5.24 -6.60
CA ASN A 8 13.92 -5.32 -5.60
C ASN A 8 13.19 -3.97 -5.53
N HIS A 9 13.09 -3.30 -6.68
CA HIS A 9 12.24 -2.14 -6.86
C HIS A 9 10.80 -2.63 -6.87
N LEU A 10 9.94 -1.83 -6.24
CA LEU A 10 8.51 -2.05 -6.30
C LEU A 10 8.09 -2.16 -7.77
N LYS A 11 7.52 -3.30 -8.16
CA LYS A 11 7.20 -3.54 -9.56
C LYS A 11 6.16 -2.53 -10.03
N TRP A 12 6.25 -2.12 -11.29
CA TRP A 12 5.38 -1.08 -11.84
C TRP A 12 3.88 -1.41 -11.67
N ASN A 13 3.51 -2.69 -11.70
CA ASN A 13 2.14 -3.16 -11.47
C ASN A 13 1.70 -2.95 -10.02
N GLU A 14 2.57 -3.19 -9.04
CA GLU A 14 2.30 -2.96 -7.61
C GLU A 14 2.08 -1.46 -7.33
N GLN A 15 2.89 -0.61 -7.97
CA GLN A 15 2.70 0.84 -7.93
C GLN A 15 1.34 1.27 -8.49
N ALA A 16 0.94 0.72 -9.64
CA ALA A 16 -0.35 1.02 -10.26
C ALA A 16 -1.53 0.54 -9.40
N MET A 17 -1.43 -0.66 -8.82
CA MET A 17 -2.42 -1.23 -7.90
C MET A 17 -2.58 -0.37 -6.64
N PHE A 18 -1.50 0.15 -6.08
CA PHE A 18 -1.53 1.03 -4.92
C PHE A 18 -2.12 2.41 -5.23
N LYS A 19 -1.77 3.02 -6.37
CA LYS A 19 -2.42 4.26 -6.82
C LYS A 19 -3.93 4.07 -6.99
N ALA A 20 -4.35 2.94 -7.56
CA ALA A 20 -5.77 2.64 -7.72
C ALA A 20 -6.47 2.50 -6.37
N ASP A 21 -5.87 1.76 -5.44
CA ASP A 21 -6.42 1.57 -4.10
C ASP A 21 -6.50 2.90 -3.31
N LEU A 22 -5.50 3.78 -3.43
CA LEU A 22 -5.55 5.13 -2.86
C LEU A 22 -6.70 5.97 -3.41
N MET A 23 -7.08 5.76 -4.68
CA MET A 23 -8.19 6.48 -5.31
C MET A 23 -9.55 5.85 -5.00
N ASN A 24 -9.64 4.53 -4.97
CA ASN A 24 -10.88 3.78 -4.79
C ASN A 24 -11.28 3.66 -3.31
N ALA A 25 -10.30 3.50 -2.42
CA ALA A 25 -10.49 3.34 -0.97
C ALA A 25 -9.92 4.54 -0.19
N ARG A 26 -10.04 5.74 -0.75
CA ARG A 26 -9.40 6.95 -0.22
C ARG A 26 -9.71 7.23 1.26
N ASP A 27 -10.94 6.97 1.69
CA ASP A 27 -11.35 7.19 3.08
C ASP A 27 -10.63 6.27 4.07
N ARG A 28 -10.22 5.06 3.64
CA ARG A 28 -9.36 4.16 4.44
C ARG A 28 -8.03 4.80 4.77
N TRP A 29 -7.47 5.51 3.79
CA TRP A 29 -6.13 6.08 3.86
C TRP A 29 -6.09 7.43 4.56
N ARG A 30 -7.22 8.13 4.67
CA ARG A 30 -7.29 9.41 5.41
C ARG A 30 -6.86 9.29 6.87
N GLY A 31 -7.17 8.16 7.52
CA GLY A 31 -6.82 7.91 8.92
C GLY A 31 -5.42 7.34 9.15
N VAL A 32 -4.66 7.04 8.09
CA VAL A 32 -3.35 6.39 8.19
C VAL A 32 -2.27 7.46 8.36
N ALA A 33 -1.51 7.41 9.46
CA ALA A 33 -0.35 8.28 9.65
C ALA A 33 0.76 7.89 8.64
N PRO A 34 1.27 8.83 7.81
CA PRO A 34 2.32 8.54 6.84
C PRO A 34 3.60 7.97 7.46
N GLU A 35 3.92 8.37 8.69
CA GLU A 35 5.08 7.91 9.45
C GLU A 35 4.92 6.46 9.91
N ALA A 36 3.71 6.09 10.36
CA ALA A 36 3.40 4.71 10.74
C ALA A 36 3.40 3.79 9.51
N PHE A 37 2.91 4.30 8.37
CA PHE A 37 2.97 3.60 7.10
C PHE A 37 4.42 3.37 6.65
N ALA A 38 5.27 4.41 6.70
CA ALA A 38 6.69 4.29 6.38
C ALA A 38 7.42 3.30 7.30
N ALA A 39 7.14 3.34 8.61
CA ALA A 39 7.73 2.42 9.58
C ALA A 39 7.37 0.96 9.27
N LYS A 40 6.12 0.70 8.89
CA LYS A 40 5.68 -0.64 8.48
C LYS A 40 6.42 -1.11 7.22
N LEU A 41 6.50 -0.28 6.18
CA LEU A 41 7.23 -0.65 4.96
C LEU A 41 8.72 -0.91 5.22
N ARG A 42 9.36 -0.14 6.12
CA ARG A 42 10.75 -0.41 6.54
C ARG A 42 10.88 -1.77 7.24
N GLN A 43 9.91 -2.16 8.07
CA GLN A 43 9.91 -3.47 8.74
C GLN A 43 9.76 -4.63 7.76
N GLU A 44 8.97 -4.45 6.70
CA GLU A 44 8.81 -5.42 5.60
C GLU A 44 10.04 -5.47 4.66
N GLY A 45 11.06 -4.63 4.90
CA GLY A 45 12.29 -4.61 4.11
C GLY A 45 12.16 -3.87 2.78
N VAL A 46 11.13 -3.03 2.61
CA VAL A 46 11.01 -2.15 1.43
C VAL A 46 12.13 -1.12 1.44
N ARG A 47 12.66 -0.78 0.27
CA ARG A 47 13.75 0.19 0.12
C ARG A 47 13.29 1.59 0.45
N GLU A 48 14.19 2.40 1.00
CA GLU A 48 13.85 3.76 1.42
C GLU A 48 13.34 4.64 0.27
N GLU A 49 13.86 4.47 -0.94
CA GLU A 49 13.38 5.18 -2.14
C GLU A 49 11.91 4.86 -2.48
N ASP A 50 11.54 3.58 -2.47
CA ASP A 50 10.17 3.13 -2.73
C ASP A 50 9.24 3.59 -1.58
N ILE A 51 9.73 3.59 -0.34
CA ILE A 51 8.98 4.08 0.82
C ILE A 51 8.65 5.57 0.67
N LEU A 52 9.64 6.39 0.30
CA LEU A 52 9.44 7.81 0.10
C LEU A 52 8.40 8.08 -0.98
N GLU A 53 8.44 7.33 -2.08
CA GLU A 53 7.46 7.44 -3.17
C GLU A 53 6.04 7.02 -2.73
N LEU A 54 5.90 5.88 -2.06
CA LEU A 54 4.61 5.41 -1.53
C LEU A 54 4.00 6.40 -0.52
N VAL A 55 4.84 6.97 0.35
CA VAL A 55 4.44 7.98 1.35
C VAL A 55 4.00 9.28 0.66
N ASP A 56 4.70 9.72 -0.39
CA ASP A 56 4.31 10.90 -1.16
C ASP A 56 2.93 10.70 -1.83
N TRP A 57 2.69 9.53 -2.43
CA TRP A 57 1.37 9.21 -2.99
C TRP A 57 0.27 9.17 -1.94
N LEU A 58 0.54 8.59 -0.76
CA LEU A 58 -0.39 8.60 0.36
C LEU A 58 -0.74 10.04 0.76
N LYS A 59 0.26 10.92 0.94
CA LYS A 59 0.05 12.33 1.29
C LYS A 59 -0.74 13.07 0.21
N LYS A 60 -0.43 12.85 -1.08
CA LYS A 60 -1.17 13.44 -2.20
C LYS A 60 -2.64 12.99 -2.19
N ALA A 61 -2.90 11.70 -2.00
CA ALA A 61 -4.24 11.16 -1.89
C ALA A 61 -4.98 11.75 -0.68
N GLN A 62 -4.35 11.84 0.50
CA GLN A 62 -4.94 12.48 1.68
C GLN A 62 -5.30 13.95 1.41
N ALA A 63 -4.42 14.69 0.73
CA ALA A 63 -4.55 16.12 0.44
C ALA A 63 -5.61 16.51 -0.59
N GLY A 64 -6.31 15.58 -1.24
CA GLY A 64 -7.28 15.93 -2.30
C GLY A 64 -6.89 15.48 -3.68
N ARG A 65 -5.62 15.16 -3.89
CA ARG A 65 -5.06 15.05 -5.23
C ARG A 65 -5.40 13.70 -5.84
N ARG A 66 -5.75 13.74 -7.12
CA ARG A 66 -6.01 12.55 -7.91
C ARG A 66 -4.69 11.97 -8.41
N LEU A 67 -4.46 10.69 -8.10
CA LEU A 67 -3.42 9.89 -8.73
C LEU A 67 -4.01 9.22 -9.97
N VAL A 68 -3.20 9.07 -11.01
CA VAL A 68 -3.61 8.40 -12.25
C VAL A 68 -3.03 6.98 -12.22
N PRO A 69 -3.81 5.96 -11.81
CA PRO A 69 -3.40 4.59 -11.98
C PRO A 69 -3.45 4.20 -13.46
N GLU A 70 -2.63 3.21 -13.84
CA GLU A 70 -2.70 2.62 -15.17
C GLU A 70 -4.10 2.03 -15.41
N ARG A 71 -4.61 2.15 -16.63
CA ARG A 71 -6.00 1.79 -16.96
C ARG A 71 -6.34 0.34 -16.60
N ALA A 72 -5.37 -0.56 -16.71
CA ALA A 72 -5.53 -1.98 -16.39
C ALA A 72 -5.81 -2.26 -14.90
N TYR A 73 -5.40 -1.36 -14.00
CA TYR A 73 -5.48 -1.55 -12.55
C TYR A 73 -6.44 -0.57 -11.87
N ARG A 74 -7.13 0.29 -12.63
CA ARG A 74 -7.95 1.39 -12.09
C ARG A 74 -9.00 0.97 -11.06
N ASP A 75 -9.50 -0.26 -11.14
CA ASP A 75 -10.57 -0.80 -10.29
C ASP A 75 -10.00 -1.67 -9.14
N ASN A 76 -8.67 -1.70 -8.98
CA ASN A 76 -8.00 -2.50 -7.95
C ASN A 76 -8.19 -1.91 -6.55
N ILE A 77 -8.47 -2.79 -5.58
CA ILE A 77 -8.53 -2.50 -4.15
C ILE A 77 -7.86 -3.67 -3.41
N PHE A 78 -6.93 -3.38 -2.51
CA PHE A 78 -6.30 -4.38 -1.66
C PHE A 78 -7.26 -4.83 -0.56
N SER A 79 -7.64 -6.12 -0.59
CA SER A 79 -8.31 -6.85 0.49
C SER A 79 -7.28 -7.49 1.43
N PRO A 80 -7.56 -7.72 2.72
CA PRO A 80 -8.84 -7.57 3.42
C PRO A 80 -9.12 -6.13 3.91
N PRO A 81 -10.39 -5.79 4.22
CA PRO A 81 -10.72 -4.57 4.95
C PRO A 81 -9.96 -4.56 6.29
N PRO A 82 -9.30 -3.46 6.70
CA PRO A 82 -8.79 -3.37 8.06
C PRO A 82 -10.01 -3.43 8.96
N GLU A 83 -10.07 -4.46 9.79
CA GLU A 83 -11.05 -4.59 10.85
C GLU A 83 -11.15 -3.23 11.55
N ALA A 84 -12.33 -2.60 11.42
CA ALA A 84 -12.74 -1.67 12.44
C ALA A 84 -12.52 -2.40 13.76
N ARG A 85 -11.75 -1.80 14.68
CA ARG A 85 -11.47 -2.34 16.01
C ARG A 85 -12.78 -2.43 16.82
N THR A 86 -13.67 -3.32 16.42
CA THR A 86 -14.90 -3.71 17.08
C THR A 86 -14.79 -5.22 17.21
N GLY A 87 -14.46 -5.64 18.43
CA GLY A 87 -13.89 -6.95 18.70
C GLY A 87 -14.70 -8.13 18.16
N ARG A 88 -13.97 -9.08 17.59
CA ARG A 88 -14.26 -10.52 17.68
C ARG A 88 -12.97 -11.28 17.35
N PRO A 89 -12.53 -12.24 18.19
CA PRO A 89 -11.42 -13.10 17.83
C PRO A 89 -11.95 -14.18 16.89
N GLY A 90 -11.47 -14.23 15.64
CA GLY A 90 -12.03 -15.13 14.65
C GLY A 90 -11.12 -15.43 13.47
N ARG A 91 -10.25 -16.44 13.68
CA ARG A 91 -9.59 -17.30 12.68
C ARG A 91 -8.42 -16.73 11.87
N HIS A 92 -7.25 -17.22 12.26
CA HIS A 92 -6.14 -17.55 11.37
C HIS A 92 -6.61 -18.28 10.11
N SER A 93 -6.15 -17.81 8.95
CA SER A 93 -5.76 -18.63 7.80
C SER A 93 -4.55 -17.89 7.21
N ARG A 94 -3.30 -18.34 7.39
CA ARG A 94 -2.66 -19.36 6.54
C ARG A 94 -3.18 -19.24 5.11
N ASP A 95 -2.53 -18.40 4.32
CA ASP A 95 -1.76 -18.78 3.14
C ASP A 95 -0.99 -17.53 2.67
N TRP A 96 0.26 -17.76 2.24
CA TRP A 96 1.30 -16.75 2.03
C TRP A 96 1.10 -16.01 0.71
#